data_AF-A0AAW1GNP5-F1
#
_entry.id   AF-A0AAW1GNP5-F1
#
_cell.length_a   1.000
_cell.length_b   1.000
_cell.length_c   1.000
_cell.angle_alpha   90.00
_cell.angle_beta   90.00
_cell.angle_gamma   90.00
#
_symmetry.space_group_name_H-M   'P 1'
#
loop_
_entity.id
_entity.type
_entity.pdbx_description
1 polymer ?
#
loop_
_entity_poly.entity_id
_entity_poly.type
_entity_poly.pdbx_seq_one_letter_code
_entity_poly.pdbx_strand_id
1 'polypeptide(L)'
;MNPEFELALKVICPESITAIQNASFVFNDPSAFIFDNWYYRNTMAGHGILKIDAELPLNPETAAYVEQFAAHREDFFQAFGSAFVKLSYAGVLTGNNGVVRSMCNFVEF
;
A
#
# COMPACT_ATOMS: atom_id res chain seq x y z
N MET A 1 7.82 -4.82 14.74
CA MET A 1 8.49 -3.65 14.14
C MET A 1 9.94 -3.66 14.57
N ASN A 2 10.86 -3.26 13.69
CA ASN A 2 12.26 -3.09 14.05
C ASN A 2 12.40 -1.99 15.13
N PRO A 3 13.12 -2.23 16.25
CA PRO A 3 13.20 -1.25 17.35
C PRO A 3 13.85 0.09 16.98
N GLU A 4 14.86 0.08 16.10
CA GLU A 4 15.52 1.31 15.64
C GLU A 4 14.58 2.12 14.74
N PHE A 5 13.83 1.44 13.87
CA PHE A 5 12.82 2.07 13.04
C PHE A 5 11.66 2.64 13.88
N GLU A 6 11.21 1.91 14.90
CA GLU A 6 10.19 2.40 15.84
C GLU A 6 10.64 3.69 16.54
N LEU A 7 11.89 3.75 16.98
CA LEU A 7 12.46 4.95 17.59
C LEU A 7 12.50 6.12 16.61
N ALA A 8 12.88 5.88 15.35
CA ALA A 8 12.85 6.90 14.31
C ALA A 8 11.42 7.42 14.06
N LEU A 9 10.43 6.52 14.00
CA LEU A 9 9.02 6.89 13.84
C LEU A 9 8.51 7.75 15.01
N LYS A 10 8.90 7.46 16.26
CA LYS A 10 8.52 8.28 17.43
C LYS A 10 9.07 9.70 17.37
N VAL A 11 10.20 9.91 16.70
CA VAL A 11 10.76 11.26 16.47
C VAL A 11 9.98 12.00 15.38
N ILE A 12 9.58 11.31 14.31
CA ILE A 12 8.84 11.91 13.19
C ILE A 12 7.38 12.15 13.54
N CYS A 13 6.78 11.24 14.31
CA CYS A 13 5.38 11.20 14.71
C CYS A 13 5.27 11.28 16.25
N PRO A 14 5.46 12.46 16.86
CA PRO A 14 5.39 12.62 18.31
C PRO A 14 3.97 12.37 18.83
N GLU A 15 3.85 11.83 20.04
CA GLU A 15 2.56 11.54 20.70
C GLU A 15 1.75 12.82 20.98
N SER A 16 2.43 13.94 21.24
CA SER A 16 1.80 15.25 21.44
C SER A 16 1.89 16.07 20.17
N ILE A 17 0.78 16.09 19.44
CA ILE A 17 0.60 16.91 18.26
C ILE A 17 0.21 18.33 18.73
N THR A 18 1.08 19.32 18.51
CA THR A 18 0.75 20.72 18.85
C THR A 18 -0.28 21.28 17.86
N ALA A 19 -1.03 22.31 18.22
CA ALA A 19 -2.04 22.92 17.33
C ALA A 19 -1.49 23.45 15.98
N ILE A 20 -0.16 23.50 15.82
CA ILE A 20 0.57 24.03 14.66
C ILE A 20 1.11 22.89 13.76
N GLN A 21 1.30 21.68 14.29
CA GLN A 21 1.61 20.48 13.51
C GLN A 21 0.33 19.67 13.41
N ASN A 22 -0.34 19.59 12.26
CA ASN A 22 -1.57 18.81 12.12
C ASN A 22 -1.36 17.48 11.39
N ALA A 23 -0.15 17.21 10.89
CA ALA A 23 0.20 16.00 10.18
C ALA A 23 1.67 15.64 10.38
N SER A 24 1.96 14.35 10.40
CA SER A 24 3.31 13.78 10.27
C SER A 24 3.37 13.02 8.94
N PHE A 25 4.55 13.00 8.31
CA PHE A 25 4.75 12.36 7.02
C PHE A 25 5.91 11.38 7.11
N VAL A 26 5.68 10.15 6.63
CA VAL A 26 6.70 9.11 6.53
C VAL A 26 6.50 8.38 5.21
N PHE A 27 7.59 8.18 4.48
CA PHE A 27 7.58 7.35 3.27
C PHE A 27 7.44 5.88 3.64
N ASN A 28 6.57 5.15 2.93
CA ASN A 28 6.30 3.74 3.18
C ASN A 28 7.52 2.83 3.02
N ASP A 29 8.42 3.19 2.10
CA ASP A 29 9.71 2.53 1.86
C ASP A 29 10.73 3.54 1.27
N PRO A 30 12.01 3.17 1.10
CA PRO A 30 13.04 4.05 0.55
C PRO A 30 12.85 4.49 -0.91
N SER A 31 11.90 3.90 -1.65
CA SER A 31 11.66 4.12 -3.08
C SER A 31 10.25 4.67 -3.33
N ALA A 32 9.80 5.60 -2.48
CA ALA A 32 8.42 6.12 -2.47
C ALA A 32 7.85 6.68 -3.79
N PHE A 33 8.69 6.97 -4.78
CA PHE A 33 8.29 7.48 -6.10
C PHE A 33 8.46 6.45 -7.22
N ILE A 34 8.81 5.21 -6.90
CA ILE A 34 9.04 4.12 -7.84
C ILE A 34 8.10 2.97 -7.45
N PHE A 35 7.39 2.42 -8.43
CA PHE A 35 6.60 1.22 -8.22
C PHE A 35 7.49 -0.01 -8.37
N ASP A 36 7.88 -0.62 -7.25
CA ASP A 36 8.77 -1.78 -7.20
C ASP A 36 8.45 -2.69 -6.00
N ASN A 37 9.35 -3.64 -5.70
CA ASN A 37 9.17 -4.59 -4.60
C ASN A 37 9.88 -4.20 -3.30
N TRP A 38 10.41 -2.97 -3.17
CA TRP A 38 11.00 -2.51 -1.91
C TRP A 38 9.98 -2.48 -0.79
N TYR A 39 8.71 -2.25 -1.10
CA TYR A 39 7.61 -2.41 -0.14
C TYR A 39 7.70 -3.75 0.63
N TYR A 40 7.82 -4.88 -0.07
CA TYR A 40 7.91 -6.20 0.57
C TYR A 40 9.25 -6.44 1.28
N ARG A 41 10.35 -5.93 0.71
CA ARG A 41 11.67 -6.01 1.37
C ARG A 41 11.68 -5.22 2.68
N ASN A 42 11.03 -4.06 2.71
CA ASN A 42 10.97 -3.16 3.84
C ASN A 42 10.06 -3.72 4.95
N THR A 43 8.90 -4.28 4.59
CA THR A 43 8.03 -4.94 5.58
C THR A 43 8.71 -6.16 6.24
N MET A 44 9.43 -6.99 5.47
CA MET A 44 10.25 -8.09 6.01
C MET A 44 11.35 -7.62 6.96
N ALA A 45 11.95 -6.45 6.69
CA ALA A 45 12.94 -5.83 7.58
C ALA A 45 12.31 -5.26 8.88
N GLY A 46 10.99 -5.40 9.06
CA GLY A 46 10.26 -4.87 10.19
C GLY A 46 9.98 -3.38 10.09
N HIS A 47 10.03 -2.80 8.88
CA HIS A 47 9.80 -1.39 8.61
C HIS A 47 8.41 -1.08 8.00
N GLY A 48 7.45 -2.00 8.13
CA GLY A 48 6.05 -1.71 7.74
C GLY A 48 5.45 -0.63 8.65
N ILE A 49 4.94 0.46 8.06
CA ILE A 49 4.45 1.63 8.82
C ILE A 49 3.04 1.40 9.34
N LEU A 50 2.13 0.98 8.46
CA LEU A 50 0.78 0.65 8.87
C LEU A 50 0.79 -0.73 9.52
N LYS A 51 -0.10 -0.93 10.49
CA LYS A 51 -0.25 -2.22 11.17
C LYS A 51 -0.42 -3.38 10.18
N ILE A 52 -1.27 -3.18 9.16
CA ILE A 52 -1.52 -4.19 8.13
C ILE A 52 -0.24 -4.54 7.35
N ASP A 53 0.58 -3.55 7.00
CA ASP A 53 1.85 -3.76 6.27
C ASP A 53 2.87 -4.51 7.14
N ALA A 54 2.94 -4.17 8.43
CA ALA A 54 3.83 -4.81 9.39
C ALA A 54 3.43 -6.26 9.71
N GLU A 55 2.15 -6.61 9.58
CA GLU A 55 1.61 -7.94 9.86
C GLU A 55 1.68 -8.89 8.65
N LEU A 56 1.77 -8.36 7.41
CA LEU A 56 1.90 -9.17 6.19
C LEU A 56 3.00 -10.25 6.25
N PRO A 57 4.25 -9.95 6.65
CA PRO A 57 5.30 -10.99 6.74
C PRO A 57 5.11 -11.94 7.93
N LEU A 58 4.25 -11.61 8.90
CA LEU A 58 4.04 -12.38 10.12
C LEU A 58 2.85 -13.33 10.03
N ASN A 59 1.89 -13.03 9.15
CA ASN A 59 0.70 -13.85 8.97
C ASN A 59 1.03 -15.10 8.12
N PRO A 60 0.74 -16.33 8.61
CA PRO A 60 1.06 -17.56 7.89
C PRO A 60 0.47 -17.68 6.49
N GLU A 61 -0.66 -17.03 6.21
CA GLU A 61 -1.32 -17.06 4.91
C GLU A 61 -0.65 -16.13 3.89
N THR A 62 0.05 -15.09 4.35
CA THR A 62 0.64 -14.06 3.48
C THR A 62 2.17 -14.11 3.44
N ALA A 63 2.82 -14.65 4.48
CA ALA A 63 4.28 -14.62 4.64
C ALA A 63 5.03 -15.17 3.41
N ALA A 64 4.60 -16.32 2.88
CA ALA A 64 5.26 -16.93 1.72
C ALA A 64 5.21 -16.04 0.46
N TYR A 65 4.09 -15.32 0.25
CA TYR A 65 3.98 -14.38 -0.87
C TYR A 65 4.85 -13.14 -0.66
N VAL A 66 4.93 -12.64 0.58
CA VAL A 66 5.80 -11.51 0.92
C VAL A 66 7.27 -11.85 0.67
N GLU A 67 7.72 -13.02 1.11
CA GLU A 67 9.07 -13.52 0.85
C GLU A 67 9.36 -13.65 -0.65
N GLN A 68 8.43 -14.26 -1.41
CA GLN A 68 8.55 -14.40 -2.85
C GLN A 68 8.66 -13.05 -3.55
N PHE A 69 7.76 -12.11 -3.23
CA PHE A 69 7.72 -10.80 -3.85
C PHE A 69 8.93 -9.94 -3.48
N ALA A 70 9.44 -10.06 -2.25
CA ALA A 70 10.66 -9.40 -1.83
C ALA A 70 11.90 -9.93 -2.57
N ALA A 71 11.96 -11.24 -2.84
CA ALA A 71 13.06 -11.88 -3.56
C ALA A 71 12.99 -11.68 -5.08
N HIS A 72 11.79 -11.69 -5.66
CA HIS A 72 11.56 -11.69 -7.10
C HIS A 72 10.56 -10.61 -7.50
N ARG A 73 11.08 -9.47 -7.97
CA ARG A 73 10.27 -8.32 -8.42
C ARG A 73 9.29 -8.68 -9.54
N GLU A 74 9.69 -9.55 -10.46
CA GLU A 74 8.83 -9.93 -11.59
C GLU A 74 7.61 -10.76 -11.13
N ASP A 75 7.77 -11.60 -10.11
CA ASP A 75 6.65 -12.36 -9.53
C ASP A 75 5.62 -11.41 -8.90
N PHE A 76 6.11 -10.38 -8.20
CA PHE A 76 5.25 -9.31 -7.69
C PHE A 76 4.50 -8.61 -8.82
N PHE A 77 5.19 -8.17 -9.87
CA PHE A 77 4.54 -7.44 -10.97
C PHE A 77 3.51 -8.29 -11.71
N GLN A 78 3.79 -9.58 -11.92
CA GLN A 78 2.81 -10.51 -12.51
C GLN A 78 1.58 -10.66 -11.63
N ALA A 79 1.77 -10.89 -10.32
CA ALA A 79 0.67 -11.02 -9.37
C ALA A 79 -0.15 -9.72 -9.26
N PHE A 80 0.53 -8.57 -9.17
CA PHE A 80 -0.10 -7.25 -9.11
C PHE A 80 -0.93 -6.98 -10.37
N GLY A 81 -0.38 -7.21 -11.57
CA GLY A 81 -1.10 -7.01 -12.83
C GLY A 81 -2.37 -7.87 -12.91
N SER A 82 -2.27 -9.15 -12.55
CA SER A 82 -3.42 -10.06 -12.50
C SER A 82 -4.48 -9.60 -11.49
N ALA A 83 -4.07 -9.23 -10.27
CA ALA A 83 -4.96 -8.75 -9.22
C ALA A 83 -5.64 -7.43 -9.60
N PHE A 84 -4.92 -6.50 -10.22
CA PHE A 84 -5.44 -5.21 -10.65
C PHE A 84 -6.50 -5.37 -11.75
N VAL A 85 -6.26 -6.25 -12.72
CA VAL A 85 -7.27 -6.59 -13.74
C VAL A 85 -8.52 -7.18 -13.07
N LYS A 86 -8.37 -8.13 -12.16
CA LYS A 86 -9.51 -8.72 -11.43
C LYS A 86 -10.30 -7.66 -10.65
N LEU A 87 -9.61 -6.75 -9.97
CA LEU A 87 -10.24 -5.64 -9.25
C LEU A 87 -10.99 -4.69 -10.21
N SER A 88 -10.43 -4.41 -11.38
CA SER A 88 -11.04 -3.50 -12.36
C SER A 88 -12.39 -3.97 -12.91
N TYR A 89 -12.68 -5.28 -12.82
CA TYR A 89 -13.98 -5.85 -13.21
C TYR A 89 -14.98 -5.97 -12.06
N ALA A 90 -14.60 -5.65 -10.81
CA ALA A 90 -15.47 -5.80 -9.66
C ALA A 90 -16.62 -4.78 -9.71
N GLY A 91 -17.86 -5.25 -9.81
CA GLY A 91 -19.05 -4.41 -9.72
C GLY A 91 -19.25 -3.43 -10.89
N VAL A 92 -18.63 -3.68 -12.04
CA VAL A 92 -18.75 -2.79 -13.20
C VAL A 92 -20.17 -2.78 -13.79
N LEU A 93 -20.60 -1.61 -14.24
CA LEU A 93 -21.87 -1.46 -14.97
C LEU A 93 -21.66 -1.85 -16.44
N THR A 94 -22.53 -2.70 -16.97
CA THR A 94 -22.45 -3.23 -18.33
C THR A 94 -23.78 -3.13 -19.07
N GLY A 95 -23.73 -3.19 -20.40
CA GLY A 95 -24.91 -3.06 -21.26
C GLY A 95 -25.55 -1.67 -21.10
N ASN A 96 -26.85 -1.64 -20.82
CA ASN A 96 -27.60 -0.39 -20.62
C ASN A 96 -27.64 0.05 -19.14
N ASN A 97 -26.84 -0.57 -18.27
CA ASN A 97 -26.74 -0.15 -16.87
C ASN A 97 -25.77 1.04 -16.76
N GLY A 98 -26.22 2.15 -16.18
CA GLY A 98 -25.41 3.37 -16.01
C GLY A 98 -25.47 4.31 -17.21
N VAL A 99 -24.56 5.29 -17.25
CA VAL A 99 -24.45 6.32 -18.29
C VAL A 99 -22.98 6.58 -18.62
N VAL A 100 -22.69 6.98 -19.85
CA VAL A 100 -21.38 7.55 -20.21
C VAL A 100 -21.40 9.03 -19.84
N ARG A 101 -20.66 9.41 -18.79
CA ARG A 101 -20.62 10.80 -18.32
C ARG A 101 -19.79 11.67 -19.26
N SER A 102 -20.34 12.82 -19.67
CA SER A 102 -19.61 13.91 -20.33
C SER A 102 -18.63 14.59 -19.38
N MET A 103 -19.01 14.72 -18.10
CA MET A 103 -18.22 15.30 -17.02
C MET A 103 -18.19 14.34 -15.83
N CYS A 104 -17.01 13.89 -15.38
CA CYS A 104 -16.91 12.85 -14.35
C CYS A 104 -17.54 13.23 -13.00
N ASN A 105 -17.56 14.53 -12.68
CA ASN A 105 -18.05 15.10 -11.43
C ASN A 105 -19.56 15.44 -11.44
N PHE A 106 -20.27 15.16 -12.53
CA PHE A 106 -21.69 15.48 -12.69
C PHE A 106 -22.42 14.32 -13.40
N VAL A 107 -23.72 14.20 -13.15
CA VAL A 107 -24.59 13.26 -13.87
C VAL A 107 -25.64 14.11 -14.59
N GLU A 108 -25.66 14.05 -15.91
CA GLU A 108 -26.70 14.66 -16.72
C GLU A 108 -28.00 13.87 -16.54
N PHE A 109 -29.11 14.58 -16.33
CA PHE A 109 -30.46 14.03 -16.19
C PHE A 109 -31.32 14.50 -17.36
#